data_AF-A0A2G3ANK4-F1
#
_entry.id   AF-A0A2G3ANK4-F1
#
_cell.length_a   1.000
_cell.length_b   1.000
_cell.length_c   1.000
_cell.angle_alpha   90.00
_cell.angle_beta   90.00
_cell.angle_gamma   90.00
#
_symmetry.space_group_name_H-M   'P 1'
#
loop_
_entity.id
_entity.type
_entity.pdbx_description
1 polymer ?
#
loop_
_entity_poly.entity_id
_entity_poly.type
_entity_poly.pdbx_seq_one_letter_code
_entity_poly.pdbx_strand_id
1 'polypeptide(L)'
;MIIRKPKGRVANKRKYESLLDLPDDLWENILMRLAAIERLTIAQQVCTTWRRVLKEPTMWHVIDMSDVRGLPDSKVVQHVCREGVDRSQGELVDIRIDFFATKELLVYVANSVKPGNQRNVEALAISKSLPALSHLHLIRNSMTNIGLEAILDGCPNLESLDLRGCFNVSLDKILSSRISKQIKDVKYPRDSLAGL
;
A
#
# COMPACT_ATOMS: atom_id res chain seq x y z
N MET A 1 73.05 5.85 -20.43
CA MET A 1 71.87 6.61 -19.94
C MET A 1 70.62 5.83 -20.36
N ILE A 2 69.99 5.07 -19.47
CA ILE A 2 68.84 4.20 -19.81
C ILE A 2 67.56 4.90 -19.34
N ILE A 3 66.77 5.38 -20.31
CA ILE A 3 65.47 6.01 -20.06
C ILE A 3 64.46 4.88 -19.79
N ARG A 4 64.02 4.72 -18.55
CA ARG A 4 62.90 3.83 -18.20
C ARG A 4 61.59 4.56 -18.47
N LYS A 5 60.75 4.02 -19.37
CA LYS A 5 59.37 4.49 -19.56
C LYS A 5 58.55 4.23 -18.28
N PRO A 6 57.62 5.13 -17.89
CA PRO A 6 56.76 4.88 -16.75
C PRO A 6 55.75 3.78 -17.08
N LYS A 7 55.57 2.84 -16.13
CA LYS A 7 54.52 1.82 -16.17
C LYS A 7 53.16 2.52 -16.20
N GLY A 8 52.34 2.17 -17.18
CA GLY A 8 50.97 2.67 -17.31
C GLY A 8 50.17 2.40 -16.04
N ARG A 9 49.43 3.41 -15.58
CA ARG A 9 48.41 3.25 -14.53
C ARG A 9 47.35 2.27 -15.05
N VAL A 10 47.15 1.17 -14.34
CA VAL A 10 45.97 0.33 -14.52
C VAL A 10 44.77 1.15 -14.04
N ALA A 11 43.93 1.57 -14.97
CA ALA A 11 42.69 2.27 -14.65
C ALA A 11 41.77 1.29 -13.90
N ASN A 12 41.57 1.53 -12.62
CA ASN A 12 40.52 0.86 -11.86
C ASN A 12 39.19 1.47 -12.31
N LYS A 13 38.59 0.91 -13.36
CA LYS A 13 37.26 1.32 -13.84
C LYS A 13 36.26 1.04 -12.72
N ARG A 14 35.86 2.09 -12.00
CA ARG A 14 34.70 2.01 -11.09
C ARG A 14 33.52 1.62 -11.97
N LYS A 15 32.89 0.49 -11.65
CA LYS A 15 31.95 -0.24 -12.51
C LYS A 15 30.62 0.49 -12.80
N TYR A 16 30.49 1.74 -12.36
CA TYR A 16 29.29 2.56 -12.46
C TYR A 16 29.73 4.02 -12.67
N GLU A 17 29.97 4.40 -13.93
CA GLU A 17 30.41 5.76 -14.30
C GLU A 17 29.23 6.76 -14.35
N SER A 18 27.99 6.26 -14.29
CA SER A 18 26.76 7.04 -14.17
C SER A 18 25.82 6.40 -13.14
N LEU A 19 25.11 7.22 -12.36
CA LEU A 19 24.05 6.75 -11.45
C LEU A 19 22.99 5.95 -12.20
N LEU A 20 22.83 6.18 -13.51
CA LEU A 20 21.83 5.54 -14.39
C LEU A 20 22.15 4.08 -14.77
N ASP A 21 23.37 3.59 -14.50
CA ASP A 21 23.82 2.25 -14.90
C ASP A 21 23.70 1.19 -13.77
N LEU A 22 22.92 1.49 -12.72
CA LEU A 22 22.64 0.50 -11.69
C LEU A 22 21.73 -0.61 -12.24
N PRO A 23 21.97 -1.89 -11.88
CA PRO A 23 21.05 -2.98 -12.17
C PRO A 23 19.69 -2.78 -11.47
N ASP A 24 18.66 -3.44 -12.01
CA ASP A 24 17.26 -3.21 -11.64
C ASP A 24 16.97 -3.49 -10.16
N ASP A 25 17.63 -4.49 -9.59
CA ASP A 25 17.54 -4.85 -8.17
C ASP A 25 17.96 -3.70 -7.24
N LEU A 26 18.97 -2.93 -7.62
CA LEU A 26 19.39 -1.75 -6.88
C LEU A 26 18.39 -0.60 -7.05
N TRP A 27 17.79 -0.46 -8.23
CA TRP A 27 16.72 0.51 -8.43
C TRP A 27 15.47 0.16 -7.64
N GLU A 28 15.06 -1.11 -7.61
CA GLU A 28 13.97 -1.59 -6.78
C GLU A 28 14.19 -1.19 -5.32
N ASN A 29 15.37 -1.46 -4.77
CA ASN A 29 15.72 -1.11 -3.40
C ASN A 29 15.65 0.40 -3.11
N ILE A 30 16.04 1.24 -4.08
CA ILE A 30 15.98 2.70 -3.94
C ILE A 30 14.52 3.18 -4.06
N LEU A 31 13.82 2.75 -5.10
CA LEU A 31 12.47 3.20 -5.43
C LEU A 31 11.42 2.69 -4.44
N MET A 32 11.65 1.52 -3.81
CA MET A 32 10.83 1.00 -2.71
C MET A 32 10.88 1.86 -1.45
N ARG A 33 11.82 2.80 -1.34
CA ARG A 33 11.86 3.75 -0.22
C ARG A 33 11.03 5.00 -0.45
N LEU A 34 10.58 5.23 -1.68
CA LEU A 34 9.69 6.33 -2.01
C LEU A 34 8.27 6.01 -1.55
N ALA A 35 7.51 7.04 -1.18
CA ALA A 35 6.09 6.91 -0.89
C ALA A 35 5.32 6.45 -2.13
N ALA A 36 4.19 5.76 -1.95
CA ALA A 36 3.36 5.28 -3.06
C ALA A 36 2.95 6.43 -4.01
N ILE A 37 2.68 7.62 -3.46
CA ILE A 37 2.40 8.83 -4.26
C ILE A 37 3.60 9.29 -5.08
N GLU A 38 4.80 9.29 -4.53
CA GLU A 38 6.02 9.72 -5.22
C GLU A 38 6.38 8.76 -6.35
N ARG A 39 6.19 7.45 -6.12
CA ARG A 39 6.35 6.42 -7.14
C ARG A 39 5.51 6.71 -8.39
N LEU A 40 4.24 7.10 -8.19
CA LEU A 40 3.31 7.37 -9.30
C LEU A 40 3.44 8.78 -9.89
N THR A 41 3.67 9.80 -9.08
CA THR A 41 3.60 11.17 -9.57
C THR A 41 4.95 11.70 -10.06
N ILE A 42 6.05 11.19 -9.51
CA ILE A 42 7.40 11.72 -9.75
C ILE A 42 8.30 10.65 -10.36
N ALA A 43 8.53 9.53 -9.66
CA ALA A 43 9.60 8.61 -10.00
C ALA A 43 9.43 7.95 -11.37
N GLN A 44 8.22 7.53 -11.74
CA GLN A 44 7.97 6.94 -13.07
C GLN A 44 8.12 7.92 -14.24
N GLN A 45 8.30 9.22 -13.96
CA GLN A 45 8.55 10.26 -14.96
C GLN A 45 10.04 10.61 -15.12
N VAL A 46 10.91 10.10 -14.26
CA VAL A 46 12.34 10.42 -14.27
C VAL A 46 13.05 9.81 -15.47
N CYS A 47 12.93 8.49 -15.66
CA CYS A 47 13.53 7.79 -16.81
C CYS A 47 12.78 6.50 -17.14
N THR A 48 13.10 5.90 -18.29
CA THR A 48 12.48 4.65 -18.76
C THR A 48 12.78 3.46 -17.84
N THR A 49 13.97 3.40 -17.25
CA THR A 49 14.34 2.36 -16.29
C THR A 49 13.47 2.40 -15.04
N TRP A 50 13.34 3.57 -14.41
CA TRP A 50 12.48 3.73 -13.22
C TRP A 50 11.03 3.43 -13.54
N ARG A 51 10.54 3.91 -14.70
CA ARG A 51 9.20 3.60 -15.16
C ARG A 51 8.97 2.10 -15.34
N ARG A 52 9.97 1.36 -15.85
CA ARG A 52 9.89 -0.09 -16.03
C ARG A 52 9.86 -0.80 -14.68
N VAL A 53 10.81 -0.50 -13.80
CA VAL A 53 10.89 -1.07 -12.45
C VAL A 53 9.58 -0.84 -11.68
N LEU A 54 9.03 0.38 -11.72
CA LEU A 54 7.78 0.75 -11.03
C LEU A 54 6.50 0.12 -11.60
N LYS A 55 6.60 -0.66 -12.68
CA LYS A 55 5.49 -1.48 -13.19
C LYS A 55 5.51 -2.91 -12.68
N GLU A 56 6.61 -3.35 -12.07
CA GLU A 56 6.70 -4.70 -11.50
C GLU A 56 5.78 -4.83 -10.28
N PRO A 57 5.01 -5.94 -10.12
CA PRO A 57 4.10 -6.14 -9.00
C PRO A 57 4.77 -6.08 -7.62
N THR A 58 6.04 -6.50 -7.54
CA THR A 58 6.90 -6.42 -6.35
C THR A 58 6.99 -5.01 -5.77
N MET A 59 6.91 -3.99 -6.63
CA MET A 59 6.92 -2.58 -6.21
C MET A 59 5.66 -2.13 -5.47
N TRP A 60 4.63 -2.97 -5.44
CA TRP A 60 3.29 -2.66 -4.94
C TRP A 60 2.77 -3.70 -3.93
N HIS A 61 3.65 -4.54 -3.36
CA HIS A 61 3.28 -5.47 -2.27
C HIS A 61 2.94 -4.78 -0.95
N VAL A 62 3.45 -3.55 -0.77
CA VAL A 62 3.19 -2.71 0.40
C VAL A 62 2.79 -1.32 -0.08
N ILE A 63 1.63 -0.87 0.38
CA ILE A 63 1.09 0.46 0.07
C ILE A 63 0.80 1.19 1.38
N ASP A 64 1.58 2.24 1.66
CA ASP A 64 1.27 3.18 2.75
C ASP A 64 0.64 4.45 2.19
N MET A 65 -0.59 4.74 2.62
CA MET A 65 -1.34 5.96 2.28
C MET A 65 -1.28 7.03 3.39
N SER A 66 -0.38 6.93 4.36
CA SER A 66 -0.19 7.99 5.35
C SER A 66 0.31 9.29 4.71
N ASP A 67 1.12 9.19 3.64
CA ASP A 67 1.83 10.31 3.01
C ASP A 67 0.92 11.22 2.18
N VAL A 68 -0.27 10.73 1.87
CA VAL A 68 -1.30 11.45 1.12
C VAL A 68 -2.33 12.12 2.05
N ARG A 69 -2.11 12.02 3.37
CA ARG A 69 -2.95 12.68 4.38
C ARG A 69 -2.86 14.20 4.25
N GLY A 70 -4.03 14.84 4.26
CA GLY A 70 -4.12 16.30 4.22
C GLY A 70 -3.95 16.90 2.83
N LEU A 71 -3.77 16.07 1.79
CA LEU A 71 -3.90 16.54 0.42
C LEU A 71 -5.34 17.00 0.17
N PRO A 72 -5.53 18.18 -0.47
CA PRO A 72 -6.85 18.75 -0.69
C PRO A 72 -7.66 17.97 -1.74
N ASP A 73 -7.02 17.11 -2.54
CA ASP A 73 -7.64 16.40 -3.66
C ASP A 73 -7.83 14.90 -3.36
N SER A 74 -9.09 14.50 -3.14
CA SER A 74 -9.48 13.10 -2.95
C SER A 74 -9.14 12.22 -4.17
N LYS A 75 -9.03 12.80 -5.38
CA LYS A 75 -8.77 12.06 -6.62
C LYS A 75 -7.33 11.58 -6.73
N VAL A 76 -6.36 12.39 -6.31
CA VAL A 76 -4.95 11.97 -6.31
C VAL A 76 -4.80 10.74 -5.45
N VAL A 77 -5.42 10.74 -4.28
CA VAL A 77 -5.28 9.62 -3.37
C VAL A 77 -5.97 8.37 -3.87
N GLN A 78 -7.16 8.51 -4.46
CA GLN A 78 -7.85 7.41 -5.12
C GLN A 78 -7.02 6.83 -6.26
N HIS A 79 -6.39 7.69 -7.07
CA HIS A 79 -5.51 7.25 -8.14
C HIS A 79 -4.34 6.44 -7.59
N VAL A 80 -3.71 6.91 -6.49
CA VAL A 80 -2.61 6.18 -5.86
C VAL A 80 -3.06 4.82 -5.33
N CYS A 81 -4.23 4.76 -4.70
CA CYS A 81 -4.80 3.50 -4.21
C CYS A 81 -5.11 2.54 -5.35
N ARG A 82 -5.79 3.03 -6.37
CA ARG A 82 -6.23 2.23 -7.50
C ARG A 82 -5.04 1.68 -8.28
N GLU A 83 -4.11 2.54 -8.67
CA GLU A 83 -2.94 2.11 -9.43
C GLU A 83 -2.08 1.15 -8.63
N GLY A 84 -1.90 1.39 -7.33
CA GLY A 84 -1.11 0.48 -6.52
C GLY A 84 -1.75 -0.90 -6.40
N VAL A 85 -3.06 -0.96 -6.15
CA VAL A 85 -3.80 -2.22 -6.12
C VAL A 85 -3.75 -2.91 -7.49
N ASP A 86 -4.03 -2.21 -8.58
CA ASP A 86 -4.04 -2.77 -9.93
C ASP A 86 -2.65 -3.33 -10.31
N ARG A 87 -1.58 -2.61 -9.97
CA ARG A 87 -0.20 -3.02 -10.26
C ARG A 87 0.29 -4.16 -9.37
N SER A 88 -0.29 -4.33 -8.17
CA SER A 88 0.05 -5.47 -7.31
C SER A 88 -0.35 -6.83 -7.89
N GLN A 89 -1.27 -6.85 -8.88
CA GLN A 89 -1.76 -8.07 -9.52
C GLN A 89 -2.24 -9.15 -8.53
N GLY A 90 -2.72 -8.75 -7.36
CA GLY A 90 -3.20 -9.66 -6.31
C GLY A 90 -2.13 -10.11 -5.31
N GLU A 91 -0.89 -9.64 -5.45
CA GLU A 91 0.23 -9.92 -4.54
C GLU A 91 0.37 -8.87 -3.41
N LEU A 92 -0.65 -8.01 -3.22
CA LEU A 92 -0.64 -7.02 -2.14
C LEU A 92 -0.73 -7.69 -0.77
N VAL A 93 0.28 -7.45 0.07
CA VAL A 93 0.44 -8.08 1.39
C VAL A 93 0.07 -7.12 2.52
N ASP A 94 0.45 -5.84 2.39
CA ASP A 94 0.21 -4.81 3.41
C ASP A 94 -0.38 -3.55 2.77
N ILE A 95 -1.48 -3.06 3.34
CA ILE A 95 -2.03 -1.76 2.99
C ILE A 95 -2.42 -0.98 4.23
N ARG A 96 -1.91 0.25 4.33
CA ARG A 96 -2.33 1.25 5.32
C ARG A 96 -3.18 2.33 4.66
N ILE A 97 -4.37 2.50 5.21
CA ILE A 97 -5.38 3.46 4.77
C ILE A 97 -5.83 4.26 6.00
N ASP A 98 -5.66 5.58 5.95
CA ASP A 98 -6.05 6.49 7.03
C ASP A 98 -7.01 7.57 6.52
N PHE A 99 -8.21 7.64 7.11
CA PHE A 99 -9.27 8.63 6.86
C PHE A 99 -9.44 9.06 5.39
N PHE A 100 -10.15 8.24 4.58
CA PHE A 100 -10.73 8.72 3.32
C PHE A 100 -12.17 9.12 3.51
N ALA A 101 -12.43 10.43 3.44
CA ALA A 101 -13.78 10.93 3.24
C ALA A 101 -14.22 10.66 1.79
N THR A 102 -14.80 9.48 1.58
CA THR A 102 -16.06 9.22 0.89
C THR A 102 -16.53 10.28 -0.12
N LYS A 103 -16.34 10.03 -1.42
CA LYS A 103 -17.37 10.24 -2.46
C LYS A 103 -17.01 9.71 -3.85
N GLU A 104 -15.73 9.51 -4.19
CA GLU A 104 -15.37 9.08 -5.56
C GLU A 104 -14.79 7.66 -5.65
N LEU A 105 -14.42 7.03 -4.53
CA LEU A 105 -14.27 5.55 -4.43
C LEU A 105 -15.59 4.82 -4.74
N LEU A 106 -16.72 5.55 -4.64
CA LEU A 106 -18.05 5.14 -5.08
C LEU A 106 -18.13 4.75 -6.54
N VAL A 107 -17.48 5.47 -7.45
CA VAL A 107 -17.73 5.31 -8.88
C VAL A 107 -17.11 4.02 -9.42
N TYR A 108 -16.05 3.51 -8.79
CA TYR A 108 -15.36 2.33 -9.28
C TYR A 108 -15.99 1.00 -8.84
N VAL A 109 -16.67 0.97 -7.68
CA VAL A 109 -17.30 -0.26 -7.14
C VAL A 109 -18.83 -0.28 -7.33
N ALA A 110 -19.44 0.83 -7.77
CA ALA A 110 -20.89 1.00 -7.90
C ALA A 110 -21.52 0.40 -9.18
N ASN A 111 -21.09 -0.79 -9.58
CA ASN A 111 -21.97 -1.71 -10.32
C ASN A 111 -22.38 -2.93 -9.47
N SER A 112 -21.96 -3.02 -8.21
CA SER A 112 -22.21 -4.21 -7.38
C SER A 112 -22.56 -3.95 -5.91
N VAL A 113 -22.83 -2.70 -5.51
CA VAL A 113 -23.15 -2.36 -4.10
C VAL A 113 -24.52 -1.70 -4.02
N LYS A 114 -25.41 -2.27 -3.20
CA LYS A 114 -26.77 -1.73 -2.99
C LYS A 114 -26.69 -0.31 -2.41
N PRO A 115 -27.52 0.64 -2.89
CA PRO A 115 -27.63 1.98 -2.30
C PRO A 115 -28.11 1.83 -0.86
N GLY A 116 -27.19 2.04 0.09
CA GLY A 116 -27.40 1.78 1.52
C GLY A 116 -26.12 1.39 2.26
N ASN A 117 -25.11 0.86 1.56
CA ASN A 117 -23.87 0.37 2.19
C ASN A 117 -22.67 1.33 2.07
N GLN A 118 -22.93 2.63 1.97
CA GLN A 118 -21.93 3.67 1.67
C GLN A 118 -20.72 3.67 2.63
N ARG A 119 -20.94 3.31 3.89
CA ARG A 119 -19.90 3.28 4.94
C ARG A 119 -18.95 2.10 4.83
N ASN A 120 -19.34 1.05 4.11
CA ASN A 120 -18.60 -0.21 4.03
C ASN A 120 -17.95 -0.42 2.65
N VAL A 121 -17.94 0.60 1.80
CA VAL A 121 -17.46 0.49 0.41
C VAL A 121 -16.00 0.09 0.36
N GLU A 122 -15.15 0.74 1.17
CA GLU A 122 -13.72 0.42 1.22
C GLU A 122 -13.49 -1.01 1.70
N ALA A 123 -14.16 -1.39 2.79
CA ALA A 123 -14.07 -2.73 3.36
C ALA A 123 -14.51 -3.83 2.38
N LEU A 124 -15.60 -3.59 1.63
CA LEU A 124 -16.09 -4.50 0.59
C LEU A 124 -15.16 -4.58 -0.63
N ALA A 125 -14.50 -3.48 -0.98
CA ALA A 125 -13.52 -3.47 -2.06
C ALA A 125 -12.28 -4.27 -1.67
N ILE A 126 -11.76 -4.03 -0.46
CA ILE A 126 -10.64 -4.78 0.11
C ILE A 126 -10.97 -6.28 0.14
N SER A 127 -12.13 -6.65 0.70
CA SER A 127 -12.51 -8.06 0.83
C SER A 127 -12.63 -8.80 -0.50
N LYS A 128 -13.01 -8.10 -1.59
CA LYS A 128 -13.20 -8.71 -2.90
C LYS A 128 -11.92 -8.74 -3.72
N SER A 129 -11.10 -7.71 -3.60
CA SER A 129 -9.94 -7.50 -4.49
C SER A 129 -8.64 -8.00 -3.88
N LEU A 130 -8.56 -8.16 -2.56
CA LEU A 130 -7.30 -8.42 -1.84
C LEU A 130 -7.34 -9.70 -0.98
N PRO A 131 -7.59 -10.89 -1.57
CA PRO A 131 -7.68 -12.13 -0.81
C PRO A 131 -6.34 -12.59 -0.20
N ALA A 132 -5.21 -12.12 -0.75
CA ALA A 132 -3.87 -12.45 -0.25
C ALA A 132 -3.38 -11.54 0.90
N LEU A 133 -4.18 -10.55 1.30
CA LEU A 133 -3.78 -9.54 2.27
C LEU A 133 -3.45 -10.17 3.62
N SER A 134 -2.27 -9.82 4.17
CA SER A 134 -1.78 -10.32 5.46
C SER A 134 -1.83 -9.24 6.55
N HIS A 135 -1.69 -7.96 6.18
CA HIS A 135 -1.73 -6.84 7.11
C HIS A 135 -2.66 -5.75 6.58
N LEU A 136 -3.61 -5.32 7.41
CA LEU A 136 -4.54 -4.25 7.07
C LEU A 136 -4.56 -3.20 8.19
N HIS A 137 -4.18 -1.97 7.85
CA HIS A 137 -4.45 -0.84 8.71
C HIS A 137 -5.57 0.01 8.12
N LEU A 138 -6.74 -0.05 8.74
CA LEU A 138 -7.91 0.71 8.33
C LEU A 138 -8.33 1.64 9.48
N ILE A 139 -7.70 2.80 9.53
CA ILE A 139 -7.75 3.71 10.68
C ILE A 139 -8.74 4.84 10.41
N ARG A 140 -9.53 5.19 11.44
CA ARG A 140 -10.57 6.23 11.38
C ARG A 140 -11.58 6.03 10.24
N ASN A 141 -11.81 4.79 9.83
CA ASN A 141 -12.80 4.47 8.80
C ASN A 141 -14.23 4.47 9.40
N SER A 142 -15.22 4.82 8.58
CA SER A 142 -16.62 4.92 9.01
C SER A 142 -17.41 3.60 8.96
N MET A 143 -16.75 2.49 8.61
CA MET A 143 -17.37 1.18 8.44
C MET A 143 -18.08 0.66 9.70
N THR A 144 -19.09 -0.16 9.46
CA THR A 144 -19.84 -0.88 10.50
C THR A 144 -19.38 -2.33 10.57
N ASN A 145 -20.01 -3.13 11.42
CA ASN A 145 -19.76 -4.58 11.51
C ASN A 145 -19.90 -5.29 10.16
N ILE A 146 -20.76 -4.81 9.26
CA ILE A 146 -20.93 -5.36 7.91
C ILE A 146 -19.61 -5.26 7.11
N GLY A 147 -18.91 -4.13 7.20
CA GLY A 147 -17.62 -3.96 6.51
C GLY A 147 -16.54 -4.85 7.13
N LEU A 148 -16.48 -4.91 8.46
CA LEU A 148 -15.53 -5.76 9.16
C LEU A 148 -15.75 -7.25 8.86
N GLU A 149 -16.99 -7.73 8.86
CA GLU A 149 -17.33 -9.11 8.49
C GLU A 149 -16.90 -9.41 7.05
N ALA A 150 -17.17 -8.49 6.12
CA ALA A 150 -16.72 -8.65 4.74
C ALA A 150 -15.19 -8.82 4.65
N ILE A 151 -14.41 -7.99 5.37
CA ILE A 151 -12.95 -8.12 5.43
C ILE A 151 -12.56 -9.51 5.96
N LEU A 152 -13.15 -9.94 7.07
CA LEU A 152 -12.86 -11.24 7.67
C LEU A 152 -13.25 -12.41 6.75
N ASP A 153 -14.30 -12.26 5.92
CA ASP A 153 -14.71 -13.26 4.93
C ASP A 153 -13.78 -13.28 3.70
N GLY A 154 -13.38 -12.10 3.22
CA GLY A 154 -12.69 -11.94 1.94
C GLY A 154 -11.17 -11.99 2.01
N CYS A 155 -10.59 -11.76 3.19
CA CYS A 155 -9.15 -11.78 3.43
C CYS A 155 -8.77 -12.94 4.39
N PRO A 156 -8.77 -14.20 3.91
CA PRO A 156 -8.57 -15.37 4.77
C PRO A 156 -7.15 -15.46 5.38
N ASN A 157 -6.16 -14.82 4.76
CA ASN A 157 -4.77 -14.81 5.23
C ASN A 157 -4.44 -13.63 6.15
N LEU A 158 -5.43 -12.82 6.53
CA LEU A 158 -5.21 -11.61 7.30
C LEU A 158 -4.71 -11.95 8.72
N GLU A 159 -3.50 -11.51 9.05
CA GLU A 159 -2.85 -11.78 10.33
C GLU A 159 -2.84 -10.57 11.27
N SER A 160 -2.75 -9.36 10.71
CA SER A 160 -2.79 -8.10 11.47
C SER A 160 -3.92 -7.19 10.99
N LEU A 161 -4.68 -6.64 11.95
CA LEU A 161 -5.80 -5.75 11.68
C LEU A 161 -5.81 -4.55 12.65
N ASP A 162 -5.60 -3.36 12.12
CA ASP A 162 -5.70 -2.11 12.89
C ASP A 162 -7.00 -1.38 12.58
N LEU A 163 -7.89 -1.32 13.57
CA LEU A 163 -9.22 -0.69 13.50
C LEU A 163 -9.29 0.62 14.29
N ARG A 164 -8.17 1.17 14.75
CA ARG A 164 -8.20 2.35 15.62
C ARG A 164 -8.97 3.50 14.98
N GLY A 165 -9.88 4.12 15.74
CA GLY A 165 -10.76 5.18 15.24
C GLY A 165 -11.98 4.71 14.44
N CYS A 166 -12.17 3.41 14.20
CA CYS A 166 -13.36 2.85 13.55
C CYS A 166 -14.53 2.75 14.54
N PHE A 167 -15.03 3.90 15.02
CA PHE A 167 -15.98 3.97 16.13
C PHE A 167 -17.38 3.41 15.83
N ASN A 168 -17.69 3.12 14.57
CA ASN A 168 -18.95 2.51 14.14
C ASN A 168 -18.93 0.97 14.18
N VAL A 169 -17.77 0.37 14.52
CA VAL A 169 -17.64 -1.07 14.76
C VAL A 169 -18.00 -1.38 16.21
N SER A 170 -18.97 -2.27 16.40
CA SER A 170 -19.39 -2.79 17.70
C SER A 170 -18.89 -4.22 17.88
N LEU A 171 -17.97 -4.42 18.81
CA LEU A 171 -17.35 -5.73 19.08
C LEU A 171 -18.22 -6.52 20.06
N ASP A 172 -19.29 -7.12 19.55
CA ASP A 172 -20.06 -8.09 20.32
C ASP A 172 -19.26 -9.40 20.53
N LYS A 173 -19.83 -10.34 21.30
CA LYS A 173 -19.17 -11.61 21.62
C LYS A 173 -18.85 -12.45 20.37
N ILE A 174 -19.71 -12.39 19.36
CA ILE A 174 -19.56 -13.20 18.14
C ILE A 174 -18.39 -12.65 17.33
N LEU A 175 -18.41 -11.35 17.06
CA LEU A 175 -17.38 -10.69 16.26
C LEU A 175 -16.03 -10.71 16.98
N SER A 176 -16.02 -10.52 18.29
CA SER A 176 -14.80 -10.64 19.11
C SER A 176 -14.22 -12.05 19.05
N SER A 177 -15.06 -13.09 19.15
CA SER A 177 -14.62 -14.48 19.01
C SER A 177 -14.12 -14.80 17.60
N ARG A 178 -14.65 -14.12 16.58
CA ARG A 178 -14.22 -14.33 15.20
C ARG A 178 -12.84 -13.72 14.96
N ILE A 179 -12.65 -12.47 15.38
CA ILE A 179 -11.36 -11.77 15.32
C ILE A 179 -10.29 -12.60 16.02
N SER A 180 -10.54 -13.08 17.24
CA SER A 180 -9.51 -13.82 18.01
C SER A 180 -9.10 -15.16 17.39
N LYS A 181 -9.93 -15.74 16.50
CA LYS A 181 -9.61 -16.98 15.79
C LYS A 181 -8.80 -16.76 14.51
N GLN A 182 -8.99 -15.61 13.87
CA GLN A 182 -8.42 -15.32 12.55
C GLN A 182 -7.21 -14.39 12.63
N ILE A 183 -7.28 -13.37 13.49
CA ILE A 183 -6.32 -12.29 13.57
C ILE A 183 -5.36 -12.52 14.75
N LYS A 184 -4.06 -12.46 14.47
CA LYS A 184 -3.00 -12.63 15.47
C LYS A 184 -2.70 -11.32 16.21
N ASP A 185 -2.66 -10.22 15.47
CA ASP A 185 -2.38 -8.88 15.99
C ASP A 185 -3.54 -7.94 15.67
N VAL A 186 -4.27 -7.48 16.68
CA VAL A 186 -5.43 -6.62 16.51
C VAL A 186 -5.30 -5.35 17.34
N LYS A 187 -5.57 -4.21 16.72
CA LYS A 187 -5.74 -2.93 17.41
C LYS A 187 -7.19 -2.49 17.28
N TYR A 188 -7.82 -2.24 18.41
CA TYR A 188 -9.25 -2.03 18.50
C TYR A 188 -9.64 -0.56 18.28
N PRO A 189 -10.93 -0.28 17.97
CA PRO A 189 -11.39 1.08 17.67
C PRO A 189 -11.04 2.16 18.69
N ARG A 190 -10.96 1.80 19.98
CA ARG A 190 -10.69 2.74 21.08
C ARG A 190 -9.24 2.72 21.58
N ASP A 191 -8.37 1.92 20.97
CA ASP A 191 -6.96 1.88 21.34
C ASP A 191 -6.26 3.19 20.96
N SER A 192 -5.20 3.52 21.70
CA SER A 192 -4.44 4.76 21.48
C SER A 192 -3.88 4.84 20.07
N LEU A 193 -3.98 6.03 19.48
CA LEU A 193 -3.33 6.37 18.21
C LEU A 193 -1.84 6.71 18.39
N ALA A 194 -1.29 6.62 19.60
CA ALA A 194 0.14 6.81 19.83
C ALA A 194 0.97 5.79 19.01
N GLY A 195 2.11 6.24 18.46
CA GLY A 195 2.97 5.42 17.61
C GLY A 195 2.47 5.24 16.17
N LEU A 196 1.54 6.09 15.73
CA LEU A 196 1.27 6.34 14.30
C LEU A 196 2.16 7.45 13.75
#